data_AF-A0AAN6R7Z4-F1
#
_entry.id   AF-A0AAN6R7Z4-F1
#
_cell.length_a   1.000
_cell.length_b   1.000
_cell.length_c   1.000
_cell.angle_alpha   90.00
_cell.angle_beta   90.00
_cell.angle_gamma   90.00
#
_symmetry.space_group_name_H-M   'P 1'
#
loop_
_entity.id
_entity.type
_entity.pdbx_description
1 polymer ?
#
loop_
_entity_poly.entity_id
_entity_poly.type
_entity_poly.pdbx_seq_one_letter_code
_entity_poly.pdbx_strand_id
1 'polypeptide(L)'
;MAVCGARSSRPRCAKGTNPRGKGCYMGESKQGITVASECCCRALLDSPQYIPKDSLFRDDLFKATCEKVRPRNEATVVQDIARLIVPSAENLAIYGDAHLNHLVGSVNEGWDNTIPIIKPQPQADYSVGFK
;
A
#
# COMPACT_ATOMS: atom_id res chain seq x y z
N MET A 1 0.03 -28.42 -0.77
CA MET A 1 0.78 -28.30 0.50
C MET A 1 2.22 -27.96 0.15
N ALA A 2 2.60 -26.68 0.19
CA ALA A 2 3.99 -26.29 0.03
C ALA A 2 4.69 -26.38 1.40
N VAL A 3 5.51 -27.40 1.59
CA VAL A 3 6.33 -27.59 2.79
C VAL A 3 7.49 -26.60 2.69
N CYS A 4 7.51 -25.58 3.54
CA CYS A 4 8.62 -24.65 3.62
C CYS A 4 9.83 -25.39 4.22
N GLY A 5 10.75 -25.83 3.37
CA GLY A 5 11.93 -26.59 3.77
C GLY A 5 12.86 -25.74 4.62
N ALA A 6 13.22 -26.25 5.81
CA ALA A 6 14.25 -25.65 6.64
C ALA A 6 15.63 -25.83 5.97
N ARG A 7 16.32 -24.73 5.64
CA ARG A 7 17.79 -24.67 5.73
C ARG A 7 18.42 -23.28 5.62
N SER A 8 19.51 -23.16 6.37
CA SER A 8 20.57 -22.15 6.40
C SER A 8 20.35 -20.93 7.29
N SER A 9 20.84 -21.07 8.51
CA SER A 9 21.15 -20.01 9.48
C SER A 9 22.04 -18.94 8.85
N ARG A 10 21.45 -17.82 8.44
CA ARG A 10 22.17 -16.57 8.15
C ARG A 10 22.29 -15.74 9.44
N PRO A 11 23.36 -14.93 9.60
CA PRO A 11 23.72 -14.37 10.89
C PRO A 11 22.68 -13.37 11.38
N ARG A 12 22.45 -13.39 12.70
CA ARG A 12 21.66 -12.42 13.46
C ARG A 12 21.98 -11.00 12.99
N CYS A 13 20.97 -10.27 12.53
CA CYS A 13 21.07 -8.84 12.33
C CYS A 13 21.54 -8.20 13.65
N ALA A 14 22.76 -7.66 13.62
CA ALA A 14 23.29 -6.86 14.70
C ALA A 14 22.36 -5.66 14.93
N LYS A 15 22.15 -5.36 16.22
CA LYS A 15 21.38 -4.25 16.79
C LYS A 15 21.24 -3.06 15.84
N GLY A 16 20.02 -2.86 15.32
CA GLY A 16 19.67 -1.66 14.57
C GLY A 16 19.71 -0.46 15.52
N THR A 17 20.72 0.39 15.37
CA THR A 17 20.71 1.73 15.95
C THR A 17 19.53 2.51 15.38
N ASN A 18 18.56 2.82 16.26
CA ASN A 18 17.36 3.59 15.97
C ASN A 18 17.71 4.98 15.39
N PRO A 19 17.30 5.32 14.16
CA PRO A 19 17.40 6.69 13.67
C PRO A 19 16.44 7.57 14.47
N ARG A 20 17.00 8.57 15.15
CA ARG A 20 16.25 9.60 15.89
C ARG A 20 15.28 10.32 14.92
N GLY A 21 13.98 10.20 15.15
CA GLY A 21 12.98 10.95 14.39
C GLY A 21 11.55 10.76 14.89
N LYS A 22 11.04 11.74 15.64
CA LYS A 22 9.62 12.05 15.88
C LYS A 22 8.68 10.90 16.26
N GLY A 23 8.77 10.45 17.52
CA GLY A 23 7.60 10.04 18.32
C GLY A 23 6.86 8.73 17.98
N CYS A 24 7.16 8.06 16.87
CA CYS A 24 6.61 6.72 16.60
C CYS A 24 7.55 5.64 17.13
N TYR A 25 7.32 5.21 18.36
CA TYR A 25 8.01 4.05 18.94
C TYR A 25 7.30 2.77 18.49
N MET A 26 7.66 2.23 17.34
CA MET A 26 7.38 0.81 17.07
C MET A 26 8.35 -0.01 17.93
N GLY A 27 7.91 -0.36 19.15
CA GLY A 27 8.65 -1.24 20.03
C GLY A 27 8.79 -2.64 19.43
N GLU A 28 9.82 -3.37 19.85
CA GLU A 28 9.96 -4.77 19.46
C GLU A 28 8.73 -5.56 19.93
N SER A 29 8.08 -6.27 19.00
CA SER A 29 7.06 -7.24 19.37
C SER A 29 7.71 -8.40 20.11
N LYS A 30 7.12 -8.80 21.26
CA LYS A 30 7.56 -9.99 22.01
C LYS A 30 7.55 -11.27 21.15
N GLN A 31 6.74 -11.29 20.09
CA GLN A 31 6.60 -12.42 19.17
C GLN A 31 7.63 -12.39 18.03
N GLY A 32 8.37 -11.27 17.87
CA GLY A 32 9.31 -11.08 16.77
C GLY A 32 8.64 -11.21 15.39
N ILE A 33 9.46 -11.47 14.37
CA ILE A 33 8.96 -11.89 13.05
C ILE A 33 8.63 -13.37 13.13
N THR A 34 7.38 -13.72 12.90
CA THR A 34 6.95 -15.12 12.89
C THR A 34 7.30 -15.79 11.57
N VAL A 35 7.50 -17.11 11.60
CA VAL A 35 7.69 -17.92 10.37
C VAL A 35 6.51 -17.73 9.42
N ALA A 36 5.29 -17.62 9.95
CA ALA A 36 4.08 -17.38 9.16
C ALA A 36 4.13 -16.03 8.42
N SER A 37 4.52 -14.95 9.10
CA SER A 37 4.70 -13.63 8.46
C SER A 37 5.79 -13.66 7.38
N GLU A 38 6.92 -14.33 7.65
CA GLU A 38 8.01 -14.45 6.68
C GLU A 38 7.58 -15.26 5.44
N CYS A 39 6.85 -16.36 5.64
CA CYS A 39 6.29 -17.16 4.56
C CYS A 39 5.26 -16.38 3.74
N CYS A 40 4.38 -15.63 4.41
CA CYS A 40 3.39 -14.78 3.74
C CYS A 40 4.09 -13.72 2.86
N CYS A 41 5.08 -13.01 3.39
CA CYS A 41 5.84 -12.03 2.62
C CYS A 41 6.56 -12.67 1.42
N ARG A 42 7.18 -13.84 1.59
CA ARG A 42 7.78 -14.57 0.46
C ARG A 42 6.76 -14.97 -0.59
N ALA A 43 5.62 -15.51 -0.17
CA ALA A 43 4.56 -15.87 -1.10
C ALA A 43 4.05 -14.67 -1.90
N LEU A 44 3.88 -13.51 -1.26
CA LEU A 44 3.49 -12.28 -1.94
C LEU A 44 4.56 -11.80 -2.95
N LEU A 45 5.84 -11.90 -2.60
CA LEU A 45 6.96 -11.51 -3.46
C LEU A 45 7.15 -12.46 -4.65
N ASP A 46 7.03 -13.75 -4.42
CA ASP A 46 7.26 -14.79 -5.43
C ASP A 46 6.03 -15.05 -6.30
N SER A 47 4.84 -14.59 -5.87
CA SER A 47 3.62 -14.78 -6.64
C SER A 47 3.69 -14.07 -7.99
N PRO A 48 3.34 -14.75 -9.10
CA PRO A 48 3.31 -14.12 -10.41
C PRO A 48 2.20 -13.05 -10.44
N GLN A 49 2.60 -11.80 -10.64
CA GLN A 49 1.68 -10.69 -10.81
C GLN A 49 1.31 -10.53 -12.28
N TYR A 50 0.01 -10.67 -12.60
CA TYR A 50 -0.47 -10.48 -13.96
C TYR A 50 -0.85 -9.02 -14.19
N ILE A 51 -0.33 -8.41 -15.26
CA ILE A 51 -0.73 -7.06 -15.66
C ILE A 51 -2.16 -7.12 -16.18
N PRO A 52 -3.11 -6.36 -15.60
CA PRO A 52 -4.49 -6.34 -16.09
C PRO A 52 -4.53 -6.00 -17.58
N LYS A 53 -5.30 -6.76 -18.37
CA LYS A 53 -5.36 -6.60 -19.84
C LYS A 53 -5.80 -5.21 -20.26
N ASP A 54 -6.68 -4.58 -19.49
CA ASP A 54 -7.22 -3.25 -19.80
C ASP A 54 -6.47 -2.12 -19.08
N SER A 55 -5.26 -2.39 -18.58
CA SER A 55 -4.45 -1.40 -17.89
C SER A 55 -3.82 -0.38 -18.84
N LEU A 56 -3.86 0.90 -18.46
CA LEU A 56 -3.09 1.96 -19.14
C LEU A 56 -1.58 1.88 -18.87
N PHE A 57 -1.15 0.95 -17.99
CA PHE A 57 0.25 0.73 -17.64
C PHE A 57 0.90 -0.43 -18.40
N ARG A 58 0.26 -0.97 -19.45
CA ARG A 58 0.93 -1.94 -20.33
C ARG A 58 2.07 -1.27 -21.09
N ASP A 59 3.10 -2.05 -21.42
CA ASP A 59 4.31 -1.55 -22.08
C ASP A 59 4.03 -0.80 -23.41
N ASP A 60 3.02 -1.24 -24.17
CA ASP A 60 2.60 -0.62 -25.43
C ASP A 60 1.92 0.75 -25.24
N LEU A 61 1.24 0.97 -24.11
CA LEU A 61 0.48 2.17 -23.81
C LEU A 61 1.20 3.13 -22.85
N PHE A 62 2.13 2.62 -22.04
CA PHE A 62 2.73 3.33 -20.91
C PHE A 62 3.29 4.70 -21.31
N LYS A 63 4.04 4.76 -22.43
CA LYS A 63 4.60 6.02 -22.93
C LYS A 63 3.52 7.03 -23.30
N ALA A 64 2.44 6.59 -23.95
CA ALA A 64 1.32 7.45 -24.30
C ALA A 64 0.57 7.95 -23.05
N THR A 65 0.40 7.08 -22.05
CA THR A 65 -0.18 7.43 -20.75
C THR A 65 0.68 8.51 -20.05
N CYS A 66 2.00 8.36 -20.03
CA CYS A 66 2.91 9.38 -19.49
C CYS A 66 2.80 10.72 -20.21
N GLU A 67 2.77 10.73 -21.54
CA GLU A 67 2.63 11.97 -22.33
C GLU A 67 1.27 12.66 -22.10
N LYS A 68 0.19 11.89 -21.92
CA LYS A 68 -1.14 12.43 -21.55
C LYS A 68 -1.11 13.18 -20.21
N VAL A 69 -0.39 12.62 -19.23
CA VAL A 69 -0.32 13.11 -17.84
C VAL A 69 0.71 14.24 -17.68
N ARG A 70 1.79 14.24 -18.46
CA ARG A 70 2.91 15.19 -18.34
C ARG A 70 2.51 16.67 -18.26
N PRO A 71 1.54 17.20 -19.02
CA PRO A 71 1.15 18.61 -18.95
C PRO A 71 0.04 18.89 -17.93
N ARG A 72 -0.37 17.92 -17.12
CA ARG A 72 -1.55 18.01 -16.27
C ARG A 72 -1.20 18.46 -14.85
N ASN A 73 -2.18 19.08 -14.19
CA ASN A 73 -2.07 19.44 -12.78
C ASN A 73 -2.33 18.22 -11.88
N GLU A 74 -1.98 18.37 -10.60
CA GLU A 74 -2.13 17.35 -9.57
C GLU A 74 -3.54 16.75 -9.52
N ALA A 75 -4.58 17.60 -9.50
CA ALA A 75 -5.98 17.14 -9.45
C ALA A 75 -6.33 16.21 -10.62
N THR A 76 -5.85 16.53 -11.83
CA THR A 76 -6.06 15.67 -13.00
C THR A 76 -5.27 14.38 -12.88
N VAL A 77 -4.03 14.42 -12.36
CA VAL A 77 -3.23 13.20 -12.15
C VAL A 77 -3.93 12.28 -11.14
N VAL A 78 -4.39 12.82 -10.02
CA VAL A 78 -5.11 12.06 -8.99
C VAL A 78 -6.38 11.44 -9.59
N GLN A 79 -7.17 12.21 -10.35
CA GLN A 79 -8.39 11.71 -10.97
C GLN A 79 -8.13 10.61 -12.01
N ASP A 80 -7.19 10.83 -12.93
CA ASP A 80 -6.98 9.95 -14.09
C ASP A 80 -6.12 8.73 -13.78
N ILE A 81 -5.21 8.82 -12.81
CA ILE A 81 -4.18 7.81 -12.55
C ILE A 81 -4.38 7.12 -11.20
N ALA A 82 -4.77 7.84 -10.13
CA ALA A 82 -4.77 7.24 -8.79
C ALA A 82 -5.72 6.04 -8.70
N ARG A 83 -6.90 6.12 -9.32
CA ARG A 83 -7.89 5.02 -9.31
C ARG A 83 -7.49 3.81 -10.16
N LEU A 84 -6.52 3.96 -11.07
CA LEU A 84 -5.96 2.84 -11.82
C LEU A 84 -4.93 2.05 -10.99
N ILE A 85 -4.29 2.70 -10.01
CA ILE A 85 -3.29 2.10 -9.12
C ILE A 85 -3.95 1.61 -7.83
N VAL A 86 -4.80 2.45 -7.23
CA VAL A 86 -5.52 2.18 -5.99
C VAL A 86 -7.03 2.29 -6.28
N PRO A 87 -7.67 1.18 -6.66
CA PRO A 87 -9.11 1.16 -6.92
C PRO A 87 -9.90 1.57 -5.68
N SER A 88 -11.12 2.06 -5.90
CA SER A 88 -12.04 2.36 -4.81
C SER A 88 -12.46 1.09 -4.09
N ALA A 89 -12.13 0.98 -2.80
CA ALA A 89 -12.58 -0.12 -1.96
C ALA A 89 -14.12 -0.26 -1.96
N GLU A 90 -14.83 0.87 -1.98
CA GLU A 90 -16.28 0.91 -2.04
C GLU A 90 -16.81 0.41 -3.40
N ASN A 91 -16.17 0.78 -4.52
CA ASN A 91 -16.57 0.26 -5.83
C ASN A 91 -16.27 -1.24 -5.95
N LEU A 92 -15.13 -1.70 -5.41
CA LEU A 92 -14.79 -3.12 -5.38
C LEU A 92 -15.80 -3.91 -4.54
N ALA A 93 -16.24 -3.36 -3.41
CA ALA A 93 -17.31 -3.95 -2.62
C ALA A 93 -18.62 -4.08 -3.41
N ILE A 94 -18.99 -3.04 -4.18
CA ILE A 94 -20.16 -3.07 -5.10
C ILE A 94 -19.99 -4.16 -6.18
N TYR A 95 -18.78 -4.32 -6.73
CA TYR A 95 -18.49 -5.37 -7.71
C TYR A 95 -18.50 -6.80 -7.14
N GLY A 96 -18.67 -6.95 -5.83
CA GLY A 96 -18.87 -8.25 -5.17
C GLY A 96 -17.79 -8.58 -4.15
N ASP A 97 -16.80 -7.72 -3.94
CA ASP A 97 -15.73 -7.97 -3.00
C ASP A 97 -16.15 -7.62 -1.56
N ALA A 98 -17.06 -8.45 -1.02
CA ALA A 98 -17.82 -8.16 0.19
C ALA A 98 -16.95 -7.93 1.44
N HIS A 99 -15.71 -8.43 1.44
CA HIS A 99 -14.78 -8.19 2.53
C HIS A 99 -14.36 -6.71 2.65
N LEU A 100 -14.56 -5.88 1.62
CA LEU A 100 -14.24 -4.45 1.62
C LEU A 100 -15.40 -3.56 2.11
N ASN A 101 -16.57 -4.13 2.43
CA ASN A 101 -17.76 -3.37 2.84
C ASN A 101 -17.58 -2.48 4.08
N HIS A 102 -16.61 -2.81 4.94
CA HIS A 102 -16.31 -2.05 6.16
C HIS A 102 -15.31 -0.90 5.91
N LEU A 103 -14.82 -0.76 4.68
CA LEU A 103 -13.89 0.30 4.30
C LEU A 103 -14.63 1.50 3.71
N VAL A 104 -14.06 2.68 3.93
CA VAL A 104 -14.52 3.96 3.38
C VAL A 104 -13.32 4.68 2.77
N GLY A 105 -13.49 5.22 1.56
CA GLY A 105 -12.48 6.05 0.92
C GLY A 105 -12.65 7.51 1.27
N SER A 106 -11.55 8.25 1.45
CA SER A 106 -11.55 9.70 1.52
C SER A 106 -10.58 10.28 0.50
N VAL A 107 -10.93 11.43 -0.10
CA VAL A 107 -10.14 12.08 -1.16
C VAL A 107 -9.84 13.52 -0.74
N ASN A 108 -8.56 13.84 -0.59
CA ASN A 108 -8.09 15.17 -0.16
C ASN A 108 -8.75 15.67 1.15
N GLU A 109 -9.20 14.74 2.00
CA GLU A 109 -9.78 15.08 3.30
C GLU A 109 -8.66 15.17 4.33
N GLY A 110 -8.61 16.30 5.04
CA GLY A 110 -7.75 16.45 6.20
C GLY A 110 -8.13 15.44 7.28
N TRP A 111 -7.15 14.92 8.01
CA TRP A 111 -7.41 14.00 9.11
C TRP A 111 -7.92 14.73 10.38
N ASP A 112 -8.80 15.69 10.21
CA ASP A 112 -9.22 16.67 11.22
C ASP A 112 -9.89 16.02 12.45
N ASN A 113 -10.36 14.78 12.30
CA ASN A 113 -10.95 13.97 13.36
C ASN A 113 -9.91 13.26 14.26
N THR A 114 -8.61 13.50 14.06
CA THR A 114 -7.53 12.83 14.80
C THR A 114 -6.67 13.81 15.59
N ILE A 115 -6.14 13.37 16.74
CA ILE A 115 -5.15 14.15 17.49
C ILE A 115 -3.82 14.11 16.71
N PRO A 116 -3.31 15.24 16.19
CA PRO A 116 -2.16 15.23 15.30
C PRO A 116 -0.88 14.90 16.07
N ILE A 117 -0.23 13.80 15.68
CA ILE A 117 1.09 13.41 16.20
C ILE A 117 2.20 14.28 15.58
N ILE A 118 1.99 14.78 14.36
CA ILE A 118 2.90 15.60 13.59
C ILE A 118 2.14 16.82 13.06
N LYS A 119 2.78 17.98 13.00
CA LYS A 119 2.26 19.20 12.35
C LYS A 119 3.14 19.57 11.14
N PRO A 120 2.55 19.96 9.99
CA PRO A 120 1.10 19.98 9.68
C PRO A 120 0.49 18.57 9.64
N GLN A 121 -0.82 18.50 9.86
CA GLN A 121 -1.54 17.22 9.83
C GLN A 121 -1.49 16.64 8.42
N PRO A 122 -1.31 15.32 8.26
CA PRO A 122 -1.34 14.71 6.94
C PRO A 122 -2.70 14.93 6.28
N GLN A 123 -2.66 15.28 4.99
CA GLN A 123 -3.81 15.35 4.11
C GLN A 123 -3.44 14.53 2.88
N ALA A 124 -3.91 13.29 2.83
CA ALA A 124 -3.62 12.41 1.71
C ALA A 124 -4.58 12.72 0.55
N ASP A 125 -4.07 12.69 -0.67
CA ASP A 125 -4.91 12.82 -1.88
C ASP A 125 -5.97 11.73 -1.96
N TYR A 126 -5.62 10.52 -1.52
CA TYR A 126 -6.55 9.43 -1.32
C TYR A 126 -6.14 8.58 -0.12
N SER A 127 -7.10 8.23 0.74
CA SER A 127 -6.88 7.25 1.80
C SER A 127 -8.08 6.32 1.95
N VAL A 128 -7.85 5.18 2.59
CA VAL A 128 -8.88 4.20 2.92
C VAL A 128 -8.84 3.95 4.41
N GLY A 129 -9.99 4.11 5.06
CA GLY A 129 -10.18 3.87 6.48
C GLY A 129 -11.23 2.80 6.73
N PHE A 130 -11.31 2.34 7.97
CA PHE A 130 -12.45 1.56 8.45
C PHE A 130 -13.57 2.52 8.85
N LYS A 131 -14.82 2.10 8.61
CA LYS A 131 -16.02 2.79 9.10
C LYS A 131 -16.09 2.80 10.62
#